data_AF-A0ABD6F0T8-F1
#
_entry.id   AF-A0ABD6F0T8-F1
#
_cell.length_a   1.000
_cell.length_b   1.000
_cell.length_c   1.000
_cell.angle_alpha   90.00
_cell.angle_beta   90.00
_cell.angle_gamma   90.00
#
_symmetry.space_group_name_H-M   'P 1'
#
loop_
_entity.id
_entity.type
_entity.pdbx_description
1 polymer ?
#
loop_
_entity_poly.entity_id
_entity_poly.type
_entity_poly.pdbx_seq_one_letter_code
_entity_poly.pdbx_strand_id
1 'polypeptide(L)' 'MDVVNAWCSGAPFCELLKKTDAFEGSIIRCLRRLEELLREMVNASKAIGNTDLEKKFEEARTNLKRDIVFAASLYL' A
#
# COMPACT_ATOMS: atom_id res chain seq x y z
N MET A 1 -13.01 -0.87 1.32
CA MET A 1 -11.91 0.02 0.87
C MET A 1 -11.39 0.90 2.02
N ASP A 2 -12.15 1.03 3.10
CA ASP A 2 -11.92 2.01 4.18
C ASP A 2 -10.63 1.75 4.96
N VAL A 3 -10.22 0.49 5.10
CA VAL A 3 -8.96 0.09 5.75
C VAL A 3 -7.75 0.66 4.99
N VAL A 4 -7.71 0.49 3.68
CA VAL A 4 -6.60 0.99 2.85
C VAL A 4 -6.59 2.53 2.84
N ASN A 5 -7.77 3.15 2.73
CA ASN A 5 -7.86 4.61 2.74
C ASN A 5 -7.43 5.22 4.07
N ALA A 6 -7.86 4.63 5.20
CA ALA A 6 -7.42 5.04 6.53
C ALA A 6 -5.90 4.84 6.72
N TRP A 7 -5.33 3.76 6.18
CA TRP A 7 -3.88 3.55 6.19
C TRP A 7 -3.14 4.63 5.40
N CYS A 8 -3.56 4.93 4.17
CA CYS A 8 -2.94 5.97 3.36
C CYS A 8 -3.14 7.37 3.96
N SER A 9 -4.17 7.57 4.78
CA SER A 9 -4.42 8.83 5.51
C SER A 9 -3.61 8.97 6.81
N GLY A 10 -2.73 8.00 7.13
CA GLY A 10 -1.84 8.06 8.28
C GLY A 10 -2.39 7.45 9.58
N ALA A 11 -3.52 6.76 9.56
CA ALA A 11 -4.08 6.13 10.76
C ALA A 11 -3.14 5.04 11.33
N PRO A 12 -2.93 4.94 12.66
CA PRO A 12 -2.07 3.90 13.23
C PRO A 12 -2.65 2.49 12.97
N PHE A 13 -1.78 1.48 12.88
CA PHE A 13 -2.21 0.11 12.56
C PHE A 13 -3.24 -0.43 13.56
N CYS A 14 -3.09 -0.11 14.85
CA CYS A 14 -4.04 -0.51 15.89
C CYS A 14 -5.48 0.00 15.66
N GLU A 15 -5.67 1.14 15.00
CA GLU A 15 -7.01 1.63 14.66
C GLU A 15 -7.62 0.90 13.46
N LEU A 16 -6.79 0.41 12.55
CA LEU A 16 -7.25 -0.40 11.41
C LEU A 16 -7.81 -1.74 11.87
N LEU A 17 -7.19 -2.35 12.88
CA LEU A 17 -7.65 -3.62 13.46
C LEU A 17 -9.04 -3.51 14.08
N LYS A 18 -9.45 -2.32 14.53
CA LYS A 18 -10.79 -2.08 15.07
C LYS A 18 -11.85 -1.90 13.98
N LYS A 19 -11.44 -1.68 12.73
CA LYS A 19 -12.34 -1.41 11.59
C LYS A 19 -12.68 -2.67 10.79
N THR A 20 -12.03 -3.80 11.07
CA THR A 20 -12.24 -5.04 10.32
C THR A 20 -11.98 -6.26 11.21
N ASP A 21 -12.74 -7.33 11.00
CA ASP A 21 -12.54 -8.62 11.66
C ASP A 21 -11.50 -9.51 10.94
N ALA A 22 -10.81 -8.97 9.93
CA ALA A 22 -9.77 -9.69 9.21
C ALA A 22 -8.48 -9.80 10.04
N PHE A 23 -7.82 -10.95 9.97
CA PHE A 23 -6.53 -11.17 10.63
C PHE A 23 -5.46 -10.17 10.16
N GLU A 24 -4.62 -9.73 11.09
CA GLU A 24 -3.54 -8.75 10.91
C GLU A 24 -2.63 -9.15 9.74
N GLY A 25 -2.20 -10.41 9.72
CA GLY A 25 -1.32 -10.93 8.69
C GLY A 25 -1.97 -10.99 7.30
N SER A 26 -3.30 -11.08 7.22
CA SER A 26 -4.04 -10.98 5.96
C SER A 26 -4.08 -9.53 5.47
N ILE A 27 -4.28 -8.57 6.37
CA ILE A 27 -4.23 -7.13 6.05
C ILE A 27 -2.84 -6.75 5.52
N ILE A 28 -1.78 -7.15 6.22
CA ILE A 28 -0.39 -6.87 5.82
C ILE A 28 -0.10 -7.47 4.44
N ARG A 29 -0.48 -8.73 4.20
CA ARG A 29 -0.30 -9.37 2.88
C ARG A 29 -1.08 -8.64 1.78
N CYS A 30 -2.31 -8.21 2.04
CA CYS A 30 -3.10 -7.44 1.08
C CYS A 30 -2.45 -6.08 0.76
N LEU A 31 -1.95 -5.36 1.77
CA LEU A 31 -1.27 -4.07 1.56
C LEU A 31 0.03 -4.23 0.77
N ARG A 32 0.82 -5.28 1.05
CA ARG A 32 2.03 -5.58 0.26
C ARG A 32 1.70 -5.92 -1.19
N ARG A 33 0.69 -6.75 -1.44
CA ARG A 33 0.22 -7.07 -2.81
C ARG A 33 -0.28 -5.82 -3.53
N LEU A 34 -0.94 -4.90 -2.82
CA LEU A 34 -1.38 -3.64 -3.40
C LEU A 34 -0.20 -2.74 -3.80
N GLU A 35 0.87 -2.72 -3.01
CA GLU A 35 2.10 -1.99 -3.37
C GLU A 35 2.73 -2.52 -4.66
N GLU A 36 2.79 -3.86 -4.79
CA GLU A 36 3.30 -4.51 -5.99
C GLU A 36 2.46 -4.15 -7.21
N LEU A 37 1.12 -4.17 -7.07
CA LEU A 37 0.20 -3.73 -8.12
C LEU A 37 0.44 -2.26 -8.50
N LEU A 38 0.60 -1.35 -7.52
CA LEU A 38 0.87 0.06 -7.81
C LEU A 38 2.19 0.23 -8.58
N ARG A 39 3.22 -0.57 -8.26
CA ARG A 39 4.49 -0.57 -9.00
C ARG A 39 4.30 -1.02 -10.45
N GLU A 40 3.49 -2.05 -10.70
CA GLU A 40 3.15 -2.47 -12.07
C GLU A 40 2.38 -1.39 -12.82
N MET A 41 1.46 -0.69 -12.16
CA MET A 41 0.69 0.41 -12.75
C MET A 41 1.57 1.63 -13.09
N VAL A 42 2.60 1.93 -12.28
CA VAL A 42 3.62 2.95 -12.62
C VAL A 42 4.32 2.58 -13.93
N ASN A 43 4.77 1.32 -14.06
CA ASN A 43 5.45 0.85 -15.26
C ASN A 43 4.53 0.85 -16.49
N ALA A 44 3.27 0.44 -16.32
CA ALA A 44 2.27 0.49 -17.40
C ALA A 44 2.00 1.94 -17.84
N SER A 45 1.89 2.87 -16.89
CA SER A 45 1.67 4.30 -17.19
C SER A 45 2.85 4.92 -17.94
N LYS A 46 4.08 4.55 -17.57
CA LYS A 46 5.30 4.90 -18.32
C LYS A 46 5.26 4.39 -19.75
N ALA A 47 4.87 3.13 -19.95
CA ALA A 47 4.79 2.52 -21.28
C ALA A 47 3.73 3.20 -22.18
N ILE A 48 2.64 3.69 -21.59
CA ILE A 48 1.59 4.46 -22.28
C ILE A 48 2.05 5.90 -22.57
N GLY A 49 3.04 6.42 -21.85
CA GLY A 49 3.49 7.80 -21.93
C GLY A 49 2.62 8.79 -21.14
N ASN A 50 1.82 8.30 -20.18
CA ASN A 50 0.98 9.15 -19.34
C ASN A 50 1.68 9.46 -18.01
N THR A 51 2.32 10.63 -17.97
CA THR A 51 3.11 11.10 -16.83
C THR A 51 2.28 11.49 -15.61
N ASP A 52 1.02 11.92 -15.81
CA ASP A 52 0.12 12.25 -14.70
C ASP A 52 -0.29 10.99 -13.94
N LEU A 53 -0.61 9.91 -14.66
CA LEU A 53 -0.91 8.62 -14.05
C LEU A 53 0.31 8.02 -13.35
N GLU A 54 1.49 8.11 -13.97
CA GLU A 54 2.74 7.66 -13.37
C GLU A 54 2.95 8.32 -11.99
N LYS A 55 2.88 9.65 -11.92
CA LYS A 55 3.05 10.40 -10.67
C LYS A 55 2.01 10.00 -9.63
N LYS A 56 0.74 9.91 -10.05
CA LYS A 56 -0.36 9.55 -9.14
C LYS A 56 -0.19 8.16 -8.53
N PHE A 57 0.28 7.18 -9.30
CA PHE A 57 0.56 5.85 -8.78
C PHE A 57 1.80 5.81 -7.88
N GLU A 58 2.84 6.60 -8.20
CA GLU A 58 4.04 6.72 -7.36
C GLU A 58 3.73 7.37 -6.01
N GLU A 59 2.92 8.43 -6.00
CA GLU A 59 2.42 9.07 -4.77
C GLU A 59 1.60 8.10 -3.92
N ALA A 60 0.65 7.38 -4.54
CA ALA A 60 -0.13 6.36 -3.85
C ALA A 60 0.76 5.26 -3.24
N ARG A 61 1.79 4.82 -3.96
CA ARG A 61 2.74 3.80 -3.50
C ARG A 61 3.53 4.29 -2.28
N THR A 62 3.94 5.55 -2.29
CA THR A 62 4.70 6.18 -1.21
C THR A 62 3.86 6.30 0.06
N ASN A 63 2.59 6.72 -0.07
CA ASN A 63 1.66 6.83 1.07
C ASN A 63 1.34 5.46 1.70
N LEU A 64 1.36 4.40 0.89
CA LEU A 64 1.12 3.03 1.36
C LEU A 64 2.32 2.46 2.13
N LYS A 65 3.55 2.85 1.74
CA LYS A 65 4.81 2.26 2.22
C LYS A 65 5.27 2.87 3.54
N ARG A 66 4.75 2.38 4.66
CA ARG A 66 5.17 2.81 6.02
C ARG A 66 5.12 1.70 7.07
N ASP A 67 5.83 1.93 8.16
CA ASP A 67 5.79 1.18 9.43
C ASP A 67 5.79 -0.36 9.27
N ILE A 68 5.01 -1.03 10.12
CA ILE A 68 4.95 -2.48 10.31
C ILE A 68 4.62 -3.25 9.03
N VAL A 69 3.93 -2.63 8.06
CA VAL A 69 3.54 -3.28 6.80
C VAL A 69 4.77 -3.56 5.92
N PHE A 70 5.84 -2.78 6.08
CA PHE A 70 7.10 -2.91 5.33
C PHE A 70 8.31 -3.15 6.25
N ALA A 71 8.09 -3.71 7.44
CA ALA A 71 9.17 -4.16 8.30
C ALA A 71 10.05 -5.20 7.58
N ALA A 72 11.36 -5.12 7.78
CA ALA A 72 12.31 -6.04 7.17
C ALA A 72 12.11 -7.47 7.71
N SER A 73 12.40 -8.46 6.85
CA SER A 73 12.49 -9.86 7.28
C SER A 73 13.62 -10.01 8.31
N LEU A 74 13.45 -10.94 9.25
CA LEU A 74 14.50 -11.31 10.20
C LEU A 74 15.56 -12.24 9.58
N TYR A 75 15.27 -12.82 8.42
CA TYR A 75 16.20 -13.64 7.64
C TYR A 75 16.90 -12.77 6.58
N LEU A 76 17.87 -11.96 7.02
CA LEU A 76 18.74 -11.19 6.13
C LEU A 76 19.75 -12.10 5.43
#